data_AF-A0A7S0GWP5-F1
#
_entry.id   AF-A0A7S0GWP5-F1
#
_cell.length_a   1.000
_cell.length_b   1.000
_cell.length_c   1.000
_cell.angle_alpha   90.00
_cell.angle_beta   90.00
_cell.angle_gamma   90.00
#
_symmetry.space_group_name_H-M   'P 1'
#
loop_
_entity.id
_entity.type
_entity.pdbx_description
1 polymer ?
#
loop_
_entity_poly.entity_id
_entity_poly.type
_entity_poly.pdbx_seq_one_letter_code
_entity_poly.pdbx_strand_id
1 'polypeptide(L)'
;DEANGLKNTRISPDAARARRKYESDPHLHPAAMRLQKRLHAAVARDAGLSTLARDAFRAHVRAYATFPAKLKHIFHVKRLHLGHVAAAFGLKEAPGLIGKSATRERLQAAKDKKRKDALKAKTDAKEKRKRRAEGKSAPRKAARGTVV
;
A
#
# COMPACT_ATOMS: atom_id res chain seq x y z
N ASP A 1 30.01 -63.99 9.77
CA ASP A 1 30.07 -63.25 8.49
C ASP A 1 28.72 -62.71 8.05
N GLU A 2 28.21 -61.62 8.62
CA GLU A 2 27.02 -60.97 8.04
C GLU A 2 26.94 -59.49 8.43
N ALA A 3 27.81 -58.65 7.86
CA ALA A 3 27.73 -57.20 8.06
C ALA A 3 28.32 -56.43 6.87
N ASN A 4 27.73 -56.53 5.68
CA ASN A 4 28.05 -55.57 4.61
C ASN A 4 26.95 -55.47 3.53
N GLY A 5 25.83 -54.83 3.87
CA GLY A 5 24.67 -54.70 2.96
C GLY A 5 24.19 -53.28 2.66
N LEU A 6 24.90 -52.22 3.08
CA LEU A 6 24.32 -50.87 3.15
C LEU A 6 25.17 -49.77 2.50
N LYS A 7 25.73 -49.98 1.29
CA LYS A 7 26.46 -48.90 0.59
C LYS A 7 26.38 -48.96 -0.94
N ASN A 8 25.19 -48.93 -1.54
CA ASN A 8 25.05 -48.33 -2.89
C ASN A 8 23.58 -48.12 -3.31
N THR A 9 22.90 -47.13 -2.74
CA THR A 9 21.76 -46.54 -3.45
C THR A 9 22.32 -45.61 -4.52
N ARG A 10 22.60 -46.17 -5.71
CA ARG A 10 22.88 -45.36 -6.91
C ARG A 10 21.69 -44.42 -7.09
N ILE A 11 21.85 -43.16 -6.70
CA ILE A 11 20.85 -42.12 -6.95
C ILE A 11 20.62 -42.15 -8.46
N SER A 12 19.42 -42.49 -8.88
CA SER A 12 19.08 -42.55 -10.31
C SER A 12 19.51 -41.25 -10.97
N PRO A 13 20.11 -41.29 -12.18
CA PRO A 13 20.62 -40.10 -12.86
C PRO A 13 19.55 -39.02 -12.99
N ASP A 14 18.28 -39.41 -13.03
CA ASP A 14 17.11 -38.54 -13.02
C ASP A 14 16.88 -37.82 -11.67
N ALA A 15 17.07 -38.51 -10.54
CA ALA A 15 17.00 -37.90 -9.21
C ALA A 15 18.19 -36.96 -8.95
N ALA A 16 19.38 -37.27 -9.46
CA ALA A 16 20.53 -36.38 -9.41
C ALA A 16 20.32 -35.12 -10.29
N ARG A 17 19.71 -35.28 -11.47
CA ARG A 17 19.33 -34.19 -12.37
C ARG A 17 18.24 -33.31 -11.76
N ALA A 18 17.24 -33.90 -11.12
CA ALA A 18 16.20 -33.18 -10.39
C ALA A 18 16.76 -32.38 -9.21
N ARG A 19 17.71 -32.95 -8.44
CA ARG A 19 18.40 -32.23 -7.36
C ARG A 19 19.14 -30.99 -7.87
N ARG A 20 19.95 -31.13 -8.93
CA ARG A 20 20.65 -29.97 -9.53
C ARG A 20 19.69 -28.91 -10.06
N LYS A 21 18.54 -29.30 -10.61
CA LYS A 21 17.52 -28.35 -11.10
C LYS A 21 17.03 -27.42 -9.99
N TYR A 22 16.76 -27.96 -8.81
CA TYR A 22 16.26 -27.16 -7.67
C TYR A 22 17.38 -26.47 -6.88
N GLU A 23 18.63 -26.89 -7.04
CA GLU A 23 19.81 -26.17 -6.55
C GLU A 23 19.95 -24.82 -7.26
N SER A 24 19.87 -24.83 -8.60
CA SER A 24 19.93 -23.62 -9.43
C SER A 24 18.68 -22.76 -9.29
N ASP A 25 17.50 -23.38 -9.20
CA ASP A 25 16.22 -22.71 -9.10
C ASP A 25 15.41 -23.15 -7.86
N PRO A 26 15.77 -22.67 -6.65
CA PRO A 26 15.10 -23.08 -5.41
C PRO A 26 13.60 -22.80 -5.39
N HIS A 27 13.17 -21.74 -6.10
CA HIS A 27 11.77 -21.35 -6.19
C HIS A 27 10.89 -22.37 -6.95
N LEU A 28 11.48 -23.20 -7.80
CA LEU A 28 10.78 -24.28 -8.52
C LEU A 28 10.66 -25.56 -7.68
N HIS A 29 11.32 -25.63 -6.52
CA HIS A 29 11.24 -26.80 -5.66
C HIS A 29 9.78 -27.06 -5.25
N PRO A 30 9.26 -28.30 -5.33
CA PRO A 30 7.86 -28.59 -5.05
C PRO A 30 7.40 -28.12 -3.65
N ALA A 31 8.29 -28.18 -2.66
CA ALA A 31 7.97 -27.66 -1.32
C ALA A 31 7.82 -26.13 -1.30
N ALA A 32 8.68 -25.40 -2.01
CA ALA A 32 8.59 -23.94 -2.14
C ALA A 32 7.29 -23.55 -2.87
N MET A 33 6.96 -24.23 -3.97
CA MET A 33 5.70 -24.00 -4.69
C MET A 33 4.46 -24.27 -3.83
N ARG A 34 4.48 -25.33 -2.99
CA ARG A 34 3.38 -25.61 -2.06
C ARG A 34 3.24 -24.52 -1.00
N LEU A 35 4.35 -24.07 -0.41
CA LEU A 35 4.35 -22.97 0.54
C LEU A 35 3.79 -21.69 -0.09
N GLN A 36 4.27 -21.35 -1.29
CA GLN A 36 3.85 -20.19 -2.05
C GLN A 36 2.34 -20.21 -2.32
N LYS A 37 1.79 -21.34 -2.79
CA LYS A 37 0.35 -21.52 -3.01
C LYS A 37 -0.46 -21.34 -1.73
N ARG A 38 0.02 -21.86 -0.60
CA ARG A 38 -0.66 -21.71 0.70
C ARG A 38 -0.66 -20.26 1.17
N LEU A 39 0.46 -19.56 1.03
CA LEU A 39 0.58 -18.14 1.35
C LEU A 39 -0.40 -17.31 0.51
N HIS A 40 -0.42 -17.53 -0.80
CA HIS A 40 -1.31 -16.84 -1.72
C HIS A 40 -2.79 -17.09 -1.36
N ALA A 41 -3.14 -18.33 -1.04
CA ALA A 41 -4.50 -18.68 -0.63
C ALA A 41 -4.89 -18.02 0.70
N ALA A 42 -4.00 -17.96 1.69
CA ALA A 42 -4.26 -17.34 2.99
C ALA A 42 -4.51 -15.83 2.84
N VAL A 43 -3.64 -15.13 2.10
CA VAL A 43 -3.78 -13.68 1.85
C VAL A 43 -5.01 -13.37 0.99
N ALA A 44 -5.38 -14.23 0.05
CA ALA A 44 -6.56 -14.02 -0.79
C ALA A 44 -7.89 -14.26 -0.05
N ARG A 45 -7.91 -15.11 0.97
CA ARG A 45 -9.12 -15.42 1.76
C ARG A 45 -9.50 -14.31 2.73
N ASP A 46 -8.54 -13.50 3.16
CA ASP A 46 -8.73 -12.45 4.16
C ASP A 46 -8.47 -11.07 3.53
N ALA A 47 -9.52 -10.25 3.46
CA ALA A 47 -9.44 -8.90 2.90
C ALA A 47 -8.52 -7.95 3.72
N GLY A 48 -8.44 -8.14 5.02
CA GLY A 48 -7.52 -7.43 5.93
C GLY A 48 -6.07 -7.78 5.64
N LEU A 49 -5.74 -9.08 5.54
CA LEU A 49 -4.41 -9.54 5.15
C LEU A 49 -4.04 -9.09 3.73
N SER A 50 -4.98 -9.12 2.80
CA SER A 50 -4.77 -8.61 1.44
C SER A 50 -4.40 -7.13 1.42
N THR A 51 -5.06 -6.32 2.25
CA THR A 51 -4.76 -4.89 2.38
C THR A 51 -3.39 -4.68 3.01
N LEU A 52 -3.10 -5.38 4.11
CA LEU A 52 -1.81 -5.31 4.80
C LEU A 52 -0.65 -5.74 3.90
N ALA A 53 -0.84 -6.80 3.10
CA ALA A 53 0.16 -7.28 2.14
C ALA A 53 0.47 -6.23 1.06
N ARG A 54 -0.55 -5.53 0.54
CA ARG A 54 -0.36 -4.43 -0.42
C ARG A 54 0.39 -3.25 0.19
N ASP A 55 0.10 -2.92 1.43
CA ASP A 55 0.77 -1.82 2.14
C ASP A 55 2.21 -2.18 2.50
N ALA A 56 2.47 -3.40 2.97
CA ALA A 56 3.80 -3.93 3.23
C ALA A 56 4.67 -3.95 1.95
N PHE A 57 4.10 -4.40 0.82
CA PHE A 57 4.76 -4.35 -0.48
C PHE A 57 5.15 -2.90 -0.87
N ARG A 58 4.24 -1.93 -0.71
CA ARG A 58 4.51 -0.52 -0.99
C ARG A 58 5.59 0.04 -0.08
N ALA A 59 5.56 -0.27 1.21
CA ALA A 59 6.56 0.16 2.18
C ALA A 59 7.95 -0.40 1.82
N HIS A 60 8.03 -1.68 1.47
CA HIS A 60 9.26 -2.33 1.03
C HIS A 60 9.84 -1.68 -0.22
N VAL A 61 9.04 -1.45 -1.27
CA VAL A 61 9.52 -0.82 -2.52
C VAL A 61 10.01 0.61 -2.26
N ARG A 62 9.33 1.36 -1.38
CA ARG A 62 9.76 2.71 -0.98
C ARG A 62 11.09 2.66 -0.23
N ALA A 63 11.23 1.78 0.75
CA ALA A 63 12.48 1.60 1.50
C ALA A 63 13.63 1.16 0.58
N TYR A 64 13.37 0.27 -0.38
CA TYR A 64 14.36 -0.13 -1.37
C TYR A 64 14.82 1.04 -2.26
N ALA A 65 13.96 2.04 -2.49
CA ALA A 65 14.32 3.22 -3.26
C ALA A 65 15.20 4.23 -2.50
N THR A 66 15.36 4.09 -1.18
CA THR A 66 16.13 5.05 -0.36
C THR A 66 17.63 4.74 -0.28
N PHE A 67 18.14 3.69 -0.94
CA PHE A 67 19.56 3.39 -0.90
C PHE A 67 20.43 4.56 -1.42
N PRO A 68 21.56 4.86 -0.76
CA PRO A 68 22.44 5.96 -1.12
C PRO A 68 23.04 5.76 -2.52
N ALA A 69 23.38 6.85 -3.21
CA ALA A 69 23.89 6.81 -4.58
C ALA A 69 25.08 5.85 -4.76
N LYS A 70 25.97 5.78 -3.76
CA LYS A 70 27.11 4.87 -3.73
C LYS A 70 26.72 3.39 -3.87
N LEU A 71 25.52 3.00 -3.44
CA LEU A 71 25.03 1.61 -3.48
C LEU A 71 24.01 1.35 -4.60
N LYS A 72 23.59 2.39 -5.35
CA LYS A 72 22.60 2.24 -6.43
C LYS A 72 23.09 1.41 -7.61
N HIS A 73 24.40 1.26 -7.78
CA HIS A 73 24.99 0.35 -8.76
C HIS A 73 24.74 -1.13 -8.44
N ILE A 74 24.27 -1.46 -7.23
CA ILE A 74 23.81 -2.78 -6.81
C ILE A 74 22.28 -2.74 -6.62
N PHE A 75 21.77 -1.86 -5.76
CA PHE A 75 20.36 -1.79 -5.38
C PHE A 75 19.53 -0.83 -6.23
N HIS A 76 19.65 -0.92 -7.55
CA HIS A 76 18.87 -0.08 -8.45
C HIS A 76 17.40 -0.55 -8.51
N VAL A 77 16.44 0.32 -8.18
CA VAL A 77 15.00 -0.01 -8.17
C VAL A 77 14.51 -0.55 -9.52
N LYS A 78 14.99 0.02 -10.65
CA LYS A 78 14.59 -0.45 -11.99
C LYS A 78 15.05 -1.87 -12.33
N ARG A 79 16.07 -2.39 -11.63
CA ARG A 79 16.56 -3.77 -11.82
C ARG A 79 15.90 -4.74 -10.85
N LEU A 80 15.01 -4.26 -9.97
CA LEU A 80 14.25 -5.10 -9.06
C LEU A 80 13.01 -5.66 -9.77
N HIS A 81 12.88 -6.99 -9.83
CA HIS A 81 11.72 -7.64 -10.41
C HIS A 81 10.52 -7.58 -9.44
N LEU A 82 9.71 -6.54 -9.56
CA LEU A 82 8.58 -6.28 -8.66
C LEU A 82 7.55 -7.42 -8.61
N GLY A 83 7.47 -8.25 -9.66
CA GLY A 83 6.62 -9.45 -9.66
C GLY A 83 7.06 -10.48 -8.62
N HIS A 84 8.37 -10.74 -8.48
CA HIS A 84 8.88 -11.69 -7.48
C HIS A 84 8.72 -11.14 -6.07
N VAL A 85 8.93 -9.84 -5.90
CA VAL A 85 8.73 -9.16 -4.62
C VAL A 85 7.26 -9.22 -4.20
N ALA A 86 6.33 -8.94 -5.12
CA ALA A 86 4.89 -9.04 -4.86
C ALA A 86 4.49 -10.48 -4.49
N ALA A 87 5.05 -11.48 -5.18
CA ALA A 87 4.80 -12.87 -4.89
C ALA A 87 5.22 -13.24 -3.45
N ALA A 88 6.32 -12.68 -2.92
CA ALA A 88 6.77 -12.91 -1.55
C ALA A 88 5.80 -12.38 -0.48
N PHE A 89 4.98 -11.37 -0.80
CA PHE A 89 3.90 -10.87 0.07
C PHE A 89 2.57 -11.61 -0.13
N GLY A 90 2.51 -12.66 -0.96
CA GLY A 90 1.29 -13.40 -1.22
C GLY A 90 0.34 -12.74 -2.24
N LEU A 91 0.81 -11.74 -2.98
CA LEU A 91 0.01 -11.03 -3.98
C LEU A 91 0.07 -11.76 -5.33
N LYS A 92 -1.09 -11.97 -5.96
CA LYS A 92 -1.22 -12.67 -7.26
C LYS A 92 -0.70 -11.85 -8.44
N GLU A 93 -0.94 -10.55 -8.42
CA GLU A 93 -0.40 -9.60 -9.39
C GLU A 93 0.25 -8.45 -8.65
N ALA A 94 1.43 -8.03 -9.12
CA ALA A 94 2.02 -6.80 -8.64
C ALA A 94 1.05 -5.68 -9.02
N PRO A 95 0.51 -4.91 -8.06
CA PRO A 95 -0.40 -3.84 -8.42
C PRO A 95 0.37 -2.89 -9.34
N GLY A 96 -0.06 -2.73 -10.60
CA GLY A 96 0.38 -1.63 -11.49
C GLY A 96 0.15 -0.23 -10.89
N LEU A 97 -0.34 -0.18 -9.64
CA LEU A 97 -0.77 0.93 -8.82
C LEU A 97 0.26 1.36 -7.77
N ILE A 98 1.56 1.09 -7.92
CA ILE A 98 2.58 1.70 -7.04
C ILE A 98 2.54 3.25 -7.14
N GLY A 99 2.00 3.81 -8.24
CA GLY A 99 1.77 5.25 -8.40
C GLY A 99 0.52 5.81 -7.71
N LYS A 100 -0.55 5.01 -7.53
CA LYS A 100 -1.78 5.41 -6.82
C LYS A 100 -1.71 4.95 -5.37
N SER A 101 -0.81 5.54 -4.58
CA SER A 101 -0.75 5.17 -3.17
C SER A 101 -2.06 5.56 -2.49
N ALA A 102 -2.68 4.63 -1.75
CA ALA A 102 -3.85 4.90 -0.91
C ALA A 102 -3.55 6.04 0.09
N THR A 103 -2.27 6.24 0.44
CA THR A 103 -1.79 7.39 1.20
C THR A 103 -2.03 8.71 0.46
N ARG A 104 -1.76 8.78 -0.84
CA ARG A 104 -1.96 9.98 -1.67
C ARG A 104 -3.44 10.30 -1.83
N GLU A 105 -4.28 9.27 -2.01
CA GLU A 105 -5.74 9.40 -2.03
C GLU A 105 -6.29 9.86 -0.67
N ARG A 106 -5.86 9.26 0.45
CA ARG A 106 -6.22 9.74 1.79
C ARG A 106 -5.76 11.17 2.04
N LEU A 107 -4.56 11.52 1.61
CA LEU A 107 -4.02 12.88 1.77
C LEU A 107 -4.77 13.90 0.91
N GLN A 108 -5.18 13.51 -0.30
CA GLN A 108 -6.03 14.32 -1.18
C GLN A 108 -7.42 14.48 -0.60
N ALA A 109 -8.06 13.40 -0.15
CA ALA A 109 -9.36 13.45 0.52
C ALA A 109 -9.33 14.34 1.78
N ALA A 110 -8.26 14.28 2.57
CA ALA A 110 -8.08 15.15 3.73
C ALA A 110 -7.91 16.63 3.32
N LYS A 111 -7.15 16.92 2.25
CA LYS A 111 -7.00 18.28 1.70
C LYS A 111 -8.31 18.82 1.13
N ASP A 112 -9.08 18.00 0.44
CA ASP A 112 -10.35 18.38 -0.16
C ASP A 112 -11.42 18.64 0.89
N LYS A 113 -11.45 17.84 1.97
CA LYS A 113 -12.29 18.10 3.14
C LYS A 113 -11.95 19.46 3.77
N LYS A 114 -10.65 19.75 3.98
CA LYS A 114 -10.19 21.03 4.54
C LYS A 114 -10.56 22.23 3.65
N ARG A 115 -10.50 22.07 2.32
CA ARG A 115 -10.95 23.10 1.36
C ARG A 115 -12.46 23.33 1.40
N LYS A 116 -13.28 22.27 1.47
CA LYS A 116 -14.74 22.39 1.60
C LYS A 116 -15.14 23.06 2.91
N ASP A 117 -14.50 22.70 4.01
CA ASP A 117 -14.75 23.28 5.33
C ASP A 117 -14.42 24.80 5.34
N ALA A 118 -13.31 25.19 4.71
CA ALA A 118 -12.93 26.60 4.56
C ALA A 118 -13.88 27.39 3.63
N LEU A 119 -14.42 26.76 2.58
CA LEU A 119 -15.38 27.40 1.68
C LEU A 119 -16.72 27.64 2.38
N LYS A 120 -17.22 26.66 3.14
CA LYS A 120 -18.44 26.80 3.96
C LYS A 120 -18.29 27.93 5.00
N ALA A 121 -17.16 28.00 5.69
CA ALA A 121 -16.91 29.08 6.66
C ALA A 121 -16.96 30.48 6.01
N LYS A 122 -16.48 30.62 4.77
CA LYS A 122 -16.55 31.89 4.03
C LYS A 122 -17.97 32.25 3.58
N THR A 123 -18.78 31.28 3.16
CA THR A 123 -20.18 31.52 2.79
C THR A 123 -21.00 31.92 4.01
N ASP A 124 -20.81 31.23 5.14
CA ASP A 124 -21.54 31.52 6.38
C ASP A 124 -21.16 32.90 6.95
N ALA A 125 -19.88 33.29 6.84
CA ALA A 125 -19.42 34.62 7.23
C ALA A 125 -19.99 35.74 6.33
N LYS A 126 -20.11 35.48 5.02
CA LYS A 126 -20.72 36.42 4.06
C LYS A 126 -22.21 36.60 4.33
N GLU A 127 -22.92 35.51 4.62
CA GLU A 127 -24.35 35.56 4.95
C GLU A 127 -24.60 36.28 6.29
N LYS A 128 -23.78 36.02 7.32
CA LYS A 128 -23.83 36.78 8.58
C LYS A 128 -23.57 38.27 8.39
N ARG A 129 -22.62 38.66 7.53
CA ARG A 129 -22.35 40.07 7.19
C ARG A 129 -23.53 40.71 6.48
N LYS A 130 -24.15 40.01 5.52
CA LYS A 130 -25.34 40.48 4.80
C LYS A 130 -26.52 40.71 5.75
N ARG A 131 -26.83 39.73 6.62
CA ARG A 131 -27.88 39.85 7.64
C ARG A 131 -27.62 41.00 8.64
N ARG A 132 -26.36 41.23 9.02
CA ARG A 132 -25.98 42.38 9.88
C ARG A 132 -26.08 43.73 9.17
N ALA A 133 -25.86 43.77 7.86
CA ALA A 133 -26.02 44.99 7.06
C ALA A 133 -27.50 45.34 6.89
N GLU A 134 -28.35 44.34 6.59
CA GLU A 134 -29.80 44.49 6.47
C GLU A 134 -30.47 44.86 7.80
N GLY A 135 -29.97 44.34 8.93
CA GLY A 135 -30.45 44.73 10.27
C GLY A 135 -30.08 46.15 10.72
N LYS A 136 -29.11 46.81 10.06
CA LYS A 136 -28.69 48.19 10.37
C LYS A 136 -29.44 49.27 9.58
N SER A 137 -30.20 48.90 8.54
CA SER A 137 -30.96 49.83 7.70
C SER A 137 -32.41 50.05 8.13
N ALA A 138 -32.87 49.43 9.23
CA ALA A 138 -34.21 49.70 9.76
C ALA A 138 -34.24 51.09 10.44
N PRO A 139 -35.14 52.01 10.04
CA PRO A 139 -35.18 53.36 10.59
C PRO A 139 -35.57 53.31 12.07
N ARG A 140 -34.73 53.92 12.94
CA ARG A 140 -35.04 54.10 14.36
C ARG A 140 -36.24 55.05 14.45
N LYS A 141 -37.44 54.54 14.74
CA LYS A 141 -38.60 55.39 15.03
C LYS A 141 -38.24 56.29 16.23
N ALA A 142 -38.24 57.60 15.99
CA ALA A 142 -38.05 58.61 17.01
C ALA A 142 -39.19 58.51 18.03
N ALA A 143 -38.85 58.21 19.29
CA ALA A 143 -39.75 58.37 20.41
C ALA A 143 -39.94 59.89 20.63
N ARG A 144 -41.10 60.42 20.24
CA ARG A 144 -41.54 61.77 20.61
C ARG A 144 -41.92 61.73 22.09
N GLY A 145 -41.03 62.24 22.94
CA GLY A 145 -41.38 62.66 24.29
C GLY A 145 -41.97 64.06 24.23
N THR A 146 -43.24 64.20 24.58
CA THR A 146 -43.85 65.47 24.94
C THR A 146 -43.60 65.67 26.42
N VAL A 147 -42.82 66.69 26.78
CA VAL A 147 -42.73 67.21 28.15
C VAL A 147 -43.16 68.67 28.08
N VAL A 148 -43.99 69.01 29.07
CA VAL A 148 -44.76 70.24 29.30
C VAL A 148 -43.94 71.52 29.14
#